data_AF-A0A947WDT2-F1
#
_entry.id   AF-A0A947WDT2-F1
#
_cell.length_a   1.000
_cell.length_b   1.000
_cell.length_c   1.000
_cell.angle_alpha   90.00
_cell.angle_beta   90.00
_cell.angle_gamma   90.00
#
_symmetry.space_group_name_H-M   'P 1'
#
loop_
_entity.id
_entity.type
_entity.pdbx_description
1 polymer ?
#
loop_
_entity_poly.entity_id
_entity_poly.type
_entity_poly.pdbx_seq_one_letter_code
_entity_poly.pdbx_strand_id
1 'polypeptide(L)'
;MKIFIGIVVVVVGLIGIVSFTQGADQAVLEEIRAEIIPIENTATDYGIPLSLNSLPQFVGWWYSLVPLAEDDARYIDGLSALVAPCCDDNPAYKCCCENDEGQACNIIRSGKGLAAHLIYDLNYDTEQVTASVLEWLTFARPDYYLAAELANRRINPALYGLTTQGSCYRGLCDTPISQGGCGGMNELIEPAIEMSNT
;
A
#
# COMPACT_ATOMS: atom_id res chain seq x y z
N MET A 1 38.35 12.45 68.06
CA MET A 1 38.39 12.25 66.60
C MET A 1 37.22 11.35 66.24
N LYS A 2 36.11 11.89 65.72
CA LYS A 2 34.87 11.14 65.44
C LYS A 2 34.89 10.71 63.97
N ILE A 3 34.85 9.41 63.72
CA ILE A 3 34.82 8.81 62.38
C ILE A 3 33.36 8.81 61.90
N PHE A 4 33.07 9.52 60.82
CA PHE A 4 31.80 9.44 60.11
C PHE A 4 31.84 8.20 59.19
N ILE A 5 30.95 7.25 59.45
CA ILE A 5 30.68 6.13 58.53
C ILE A 5 29.55 6.59 57.60
N GLY A 6 29.92 6.89 56.35
CA GLY A 6 28.96 7.21 55.29
C GLY A 6 28.31 5.93 54.76
N ILE A 7 26.98 5.88 54.81
CA ILE A 7 26.17 4.84 54.19
C ILE A 7 26.05 5.16 52.70
N VAL A 8 26.64 4.33 51.84
CA VAL A 8 26.40 4.34 50.40
C VAL A 8 25.20 3.43 50.14
N VAL A 9 24.04 4.02 49.86
CA VAL A 9 22.87 3.30 49.37
C VAL A 9 23.03 3.08 47.87
N VAL A 10 23.34 1.84 47.48
CA VAL A 10 23.35 1.43 46.07
C VAL A 10 21.92 1.06 45.68
N VAL A 11 21.26 1.95 44.94
CA VAL A 11 20.00 1.67 44.24
C VAL A 11 20.35 0.91 42.95
N VAL A 12 20.32 -0.41 42.98
CA VAL A 12 20.46 -1.26 41.78
C VAL A 12 19.14 -1.22 41.03
N GLY A 13 19.20 -0.75 39.78
CA GLY A 13 18.06 -0.40 38.95
C GLY A 13 17.21 -1.58 38.48
N LEU A 14 15.90 -1.38 38.57
CA LEU A 14 14.86 -2.08 37.81
C LEU A 14 14.81 -1.48 36.39
N ILE A 15 15.77 -1.82 35.53
CA ILE A 15 15.74 -1.48 34.10
C ILE A 15 16.12 -2.74 33.34
N GLY A 16 15.14 -3.57 32.97
CA GLY A 16 15.46 -4.83 32.30
C GLY A 16 14.30 -5.61 31.68
N ILE A 17 13.14 -5.00 31.39
CA ILE A 17 11.98 -5.72 30.84
C ILE A 17 11.47 -5.14 29.51
N VAL A 18 12.02 -4.03 28.99
CA VAL A 18 11.43 -3.35 27.81
C VAL A 18 11.94 -3.87 26.45
N SER A 19 12.99 -4.70 26.42
CA SER A 19 13.65 -5.05 25.15
C SER A 19 13.21 -6.37 24.50
N PHE A 20 12.42 -7.22 25.17
CA PHE A 20 12.07 -8.55 24.64
C PHE A 20 10.80 -8.57 23.77
N THR A 21 9.91 -7.58 23.87
CA THR A 21 8.65 -7.56 23.10
C THR A 21 8.85 -7.02 21.68
N GLN A 22 9.70 -6.01 21.50
CA GLN A 22 9.93 -5.38 20.19
C GLN A 22 10.45 -6.34 19.11
N GLY A 23 11.30 -7.32 19.47
CA GLY A 23 11.86 -8.26 18.51
C GLY A 23 10.88 -9.34 18.03
N ALA A 24 10.00 -9.80 18.93
CA ALA A 24 8.96 -10.78 18.58
C ALA A 24 7.87 -10.14 17.73
N ASP A 25 7.48 -8.91 18.05
CA ASP A 25 6.47 -8.17 17.30
C ASP A 25 6.93 -7.96 15.85
N GLN A 26 8.16 -7.47 15.63
CA GLN A 26 8.70 -7.24 14.28
C GLN A 26 8.81 -8.51 13.43
N ALA A 27 9.11 -9.65 14.04
CA ALA A 27 9.16 -10.92 13.30
C ALA A 27 7.79 -11.30 12.71
N VAL A 28 6.69 -11.02 13.44
CA VAL A 28 5.31 -11.26 12.95
C VAL A 28 4.99 -10.37 11.75
N LEU A 29 5.38 -9.08 11.81
CA LEU A 29 5.14 -8.16 10.69
C LEU A 29 5.87 -8.62 9.42
N GLU A 30 7.12 -9.02 9.55
CA GLU A 30 7.93 -9.47 8.40
C GLU A 30 7.47 -10.82 7.85
N GLU A 31 6.97 -11.73 8.71
CA GLU A 31 6.32 -12.96 8.27
C GLU A 31 5.08 -12.66 7.41
N ILE A 32 4.19 -11.78 7.91
CA ILE A 32 2.99 -11.38 7.17
C ILE A 32 3.36 -10.67 5.87
N ARG A 33 4.37 -9.79 5.90
CA ARG A 33 4.87 -9.11 4.69
C ARG A 33 5.34 -10.11 3.64
N ALA A 34 6.16 -11.07 4.02
CA ALA A 34 6.64 -12.11 3.10
C ALA A 34 5.51 -13.00 2.57
N GLU A 35 4.42 -13.15 3.33
CA GLU A 35 3.24 -13.91 2.93
C GLU A 35 2.38 -13.18 1.89
N ILE A 36 2.11 -11.88 2.09
CA ILE A 36 1.05 -11.18 1.32
C ILE A 36 1.55 -10.10 0.37
N ILE A 37 2.75 -9.54 0.58
CA ILE A 37 3.24 -8.43 -0.24
C ILE A 37 4.09 -9.00 -1.38
N PRO A 38 3.68 -8.78 -2.65
CA PRO A 38 4.48 -9.20 -3.79
C PRO A 38 5.88 -8.57 -3.76
N ILE A 39 6.88 -9.34 -4.16
CA ILE A 39 8.28 -8.91 -4.16
C ILE A 39 8.55 -8.05 -5.40
N GLU A 40 9.32 -6.97 -5.26
CA GLU A 40 9.74 -6.16 -6.41
C GLU A 40 10.49 -7.00 -7.46
N ASN A 41 10.25 -6.70 -8.73
CA ASN A 41 10.73 -7.41 -9.91
C ASN A 41 10.16 -8.82 -10.10
N THR A 42 9.16 -9.23 -9.31
CA THR A 42 8.39 -10.45 -9.60
C THR A 42 7.75 -10.34 -10.99
N ALA A 43 7.91 -11.39 -11.80
CA ALA A 43 7.28 -11.48 -13.11
C ALA A 43 5.77 -11.63 -12.97
N THR A 44 5.02 -10.95 -13.82
CA THR A 44 3.56 -10.97 -13.83
C THR A 44 3.04 -11.64 -15.09
N ASP A 45 1.81 -12.12 -15.06
CA ASP A 45 1.17 -12.75 -16.22
C ASP A 45 0.95 -11.78 -17.39
N TYR A 46 0.90 -10.47 -17.09
CA TYR A 46 0.77 -9.39 -18.08
C TYR A 46 2.13 -8.89 -18.62
N GLY A 47 3.23 -9.57 -18.27
CA GLY A 47 4.53 -9.38 -18.90
C GLY A 47 5.32 -8.13 -18.46
N ILE A 48 4.86 -7.41 -17.44
CA ILE A 48 5.55 -6.26 -16.86
C ILE A 48 5.87 -6.58 -15.39
N PRO A 49 7.16 -6.72 -15.01
CA PRO A 49 7.53 -7.00 -13.63
C PRO A 49 7.00 -5.94 -12.65
N LEU A 50 6.69 -6.37 -11.43
CA LEU A 50 6.23 -5.47 -10.37
C LEU A 50 7.34 -4.46 -10.02
N SER A 51 7.11 -3.20 -10.34
CA SER A 51 8.01 -2.10 -9.98
C SER A 51 7.23 -0.79 -9.95
N LEU A 52 7.55 0.09 -9.01
CA LEU A 52 6.98 1.44 -8.99
C LEU A 52 7.40 2.26 -10.22
N ASN A 53 8.45 1.84 -10.93
CA ASN A 53 8.84 2.43 -12.22
C ASN A 53 7.77 2.21 -13.32
N SER A 54 6.84 1.28 -13.14
CA SER A 54 5.71 1.06 -14.04
C SER A 54 4.55 2.04 -13.81
N LEU A 55 4.57 2.80 -12.70
CA LEU A 55 3.51 3.75 -12.34
C LEU A 55 3.20 4.77 -13.46
N PRO A 56 4.19 5.45 -14.08
CA PRO A 56 3.91 6.40 -15.16
C PRO A 56 3.21 5.75 -16.36
N GLN A 57 3.60 4.51 -16.70
CA GLN A 57 3.00 3.77 -17.81
C GLN A 57 1.53 3.44 -17.51
N PHE A 58 1.24 2.94 -16.30
CA PHE A 58 -0.12 2.57 -15.92
C PHE A 58 -1.03 3.79 -15.81
N VAL A 59 -0.53 4.90 -15.27
CA VAL A 59 -1.26 6.17 -15.29
C VAL A 59 -1.41 6.69 -16.72
N GLY A 60 -0.43 6.51 -17.59
CA GLY A 60 -0.55 6.83 -19.02
C GLY A 60 -1.70 6.08 -19.70
N TRP A 61 -1.84 4.78 -19.43
CA TRP A 61 -2.96 3.98 -19.90
C TRP A 61 -4.31 4.40 -19.36
N TRP A 62 -4.37 5.00 -18.17
CA TRP A 62 -5.61 5.60 -17.67
C TRP A 62 -6.14 6.65 -18.65
N TYR A 63 -5.26 7.53 -19.14
CA TYR A 63 -5.64 8.58 -20.09
C TYR A 63 -6.00 8.03 -21.48
N SER A 64 -5.32 6.98 -21.95
CA SER A 64 -5.44 6.52 -23.34
C SER A 64 -6.37 5.33 -23.56
N LEU A 65 -6.53 4.45 -22.57
CA LEU A 65 -7.25 3.17 -22.73
C LEU A 65 -8.57 3.11 -21.94
N VAL A 66 -8.70 3.80 -20.80
CA VAL A 66 -9.95 3.76 -20.02
C VAL A 66 -11.18 4.21 -20.82
N PRO A 67 -11.12 5.26 -21.68
CA PRO A 67 -12.27 5.61 -22.52
C PRO A 67 -12.73 4.50 -23.48
N LEU A 68 -11.91 3.46 -23.69
CA LEU A 68 -12.23 2.31 -24.53
C LEU A 68 -12.77 1.12 -23.72
N ALA A 69 -12.57 1.11 -22.40
CA ALA A 69 -12.87 0.00 -21.51
C ALA A 69 -13.91 0.32 -20.42
N GLU A 70 -14.23 1.59 -20.17
CA GLU A 70 -15.04 2.01 -19.02
C GLU A 70 -16.49 1.47 -19.00
N ASP A 71 -17.03 1.14 -20.18
CA ASP A 71 -18.34 0.50 -20.35
C ASP A 71 -18.28 -1.05 -20.46
N ASP A 72 -17.08 -1.65 -20.46
CA ASP A 72 -16.92 -3.11 -20.50
C ASP A 72 -17.24 -3.72 -19.13
N ALA A 73 -18.09 -4.76 -19.11
CA ALA A 73 -18.49 -5.43 -17.87
C ALA A 73 -17.28 -5.99 -17.10
N ARG A 74 -16.22 -6.45 -17.78
CA ARG A 74 -15.00 -6.95 -17.13
C ARG A 74 -14.29 -5.85 -16.34
N TYR A 75 -14.31 -4.63 -16.87
CA TYR A 75 -13.72 -3.46 -16.22
C TYR A 75 -14.52 -3.07 -14.99
N ILE A 76 -15.85 -2.95 -15.15
CA ILE A 76 -16.77 -2.55 -14.09
C ILE A 76 -16.77 -3.58 -12.96
N ASP A 77 -17.01 -4.85 -13.27
CA ASP A 77 -17.10 -5.93 -12.28
C ASP A 77 -15.73 -6.14 -11.61
N GLY A 78 -14.67 -6.13 -12.42
CA GLY A 78 -13.33 -6.42 -11.95
C GLY A 78 -12.83 -5.40 -10.93
N LEU A 79 -13.06 -4.11 -11.19
CA LEU A 79 -12.67 -3.01 -10.29
C LEU A 79 -13.67 -2.76 -9.16
N SER A 80 -14.94 -3.15 -9.33
CA SER A 80 -15.95 -3.03 -8.28
C SER A 80 -15.77 -4.08 -7.18
N ALA A 81 -15.11 -5.19 -7.48
CA ALA A 81 -14.71 -6.22 -6.50
C ALA A 81 -13.53 -5.79 -5.60
N LEU A 82 -12.81 -4.72 -5.96
CA LEU A 82 -11.62 -4.25 -5.26
C LEU A 82 -11.92 -2.98 -4.48
N VAL A 83 -11.36 -2.86 -3.27
CA VAL A 83 -11.37 -1.62 -2.50
C VAL A 83 -10.36 -0.62 -3.07
N ALA A 84 -10.66 0.68 -2.97
CA ALA A 84 -9.69 1.73 -3.24
C ALA A 84 -8.74 1.90 -2.03
N PRO A 85 -7.46 1.48 -2.08
CA PRO A 85 -6.58 1.47 -0.90
C PRO A 85 -6.20 2.89 -0.40
N CYS A 86 -6.59 3.92 -1.13
CA CYS A 86 -6.41 5.32 -0.73
C CYS A 86 -7.50 5.82 0.24
N CYS A 87 -8.68 5.19 0.29
CA CYS A 87 -9.78 5.64 1.16
C CYS A 87 -10.68 4.52 1.70
N ASP A 88 -10.44 3.24 1.34
CA ASP A 88 -11.02 2.00 1.89
C ASP A 88 -12.55 1.82 1.92
N ASP A 89 -13.33 2.88 1.76
CA ASP A 89 -14.79 2.92 1.87
C ASP A 89 -15.50 2.78 0.52
N ASN A 90 -14.75 2.87 -0.58
CA ASN A 90 -15.28 2.85 -1.93
C ASN A 90 -14.50 1.87 -2.81
N PRO A 91 -15.14 1.31 -3.85
CA PRO A 91 -14.47 0.43 -4.78
C PRO A 91 -13.44 1.17 -5.64
N ALA A 92 -12.47 0.43 -6.17
CA ALA A 92 -11.48 0.96 -7.11
C ALA A 92 -12.12 1.46 -8.41
N TYR A 93 -13.29 0.92 -8.79
CA TYR A 93 -14.07 1.41 -9.94
C TYR A 93 -14.53 2.86 -9.78
N LYS A 94 -14.95 3.26 -8.57
CA LYS A 94 -15.44 4.62 -8.26
C LYS A 94 -15.03 5.02 -6.86
N CYS A 95 -13.87 5.66 -6.73
CA CYS A 95 -13.27 5.97 -5.43
C CYS A 95 -13.82 7.27 -4.81
N CYS A 96 -13.49 7.51 -3.54
CA CYS A 96 -13.95 8.70 -2.79
C CYS A 96 -13.64 10.02 -3.51
N CYS A 97 -12.41 10.19 -4.03
CA CYS A 97 -12.01 11.42 -4.72
C CYS A 97 -12.77 11.65 -6.04
N GLU A 98 -13.25 10.59 -6.70
CA GLU A 98 -14.09 10.76 -7.89
C GLU A 98 -15.49 11.25 -7.53
N ASN A 99 -15.99 10.88 -6.36
CA ASN A 99 -17.25 11.37 -5.84
C ASN A 99 -17.15 12.83 -5.37
N ASP A 100 -16.07 13.16 -4.65
CA ASP A 100 -15.96 14.43 -3.92
C ASP A 100 -15.26 15.52 -4.73
N GLU A 101 -14.23 15.16 -5.51
CA GLU A 101 -13.35 16.08 -6.25
C GLU A 101 -13.46 15.94 -7.77
N GLY A 102 -14.19 14.93 -8.25
CA GLY A 102 -14.40 14.67 -9.67
C GLY A 102 -13.21 13.99 -10.37
N GLN A 103 -12.20 13.50 -9.64
CA GLN A 103 -11.05 12.81 -10.24
C GLN A 103 -10.38 11.79 -9.32
N ALA A 104 -9.80 10.75 -9.92
CA ALA A 104 -9.02 9.73 -9.24
C ALA A 104 -7.57 10.20 -8.96
N CYS A 105 -7.00 9.76 -7.84
CA CYS A 105 -5.56 9.89 -7.55
C CYS A 105 -4.71 8.88 -8.34
N ASN A 106 -3.39 9.10 -8.42
CA ASN A 106 -2.54 8.29 -9.30
C ASN A 106 -2.43 6.80 -8.93
N ILE A 107 -2.58 6.41 -7.66
CA ILE A 107 -2.70 4.98 -7.32
C ILE A 107 -3.96 4.36 -7.95
N ILE A 108 -5.10 5.04 -7.93
CA ILE A 108 -6.33 4.55 -8.56
C ILE A 108 -6.25 4.63 -10.07
N ARG A 109 -5.70 5.72 -10.64
CA ARG A 109 -5.46 5.82 -12.08
C ARG A 109 -4.59 4.67 -12.57
N SER A 110 -3.53 4.31 -11.84
CA SER A 110 -2.66 3.20 -12.23
C SER A 110 -3.39 1.85 -12.26
N GLY A 111 -4.21 1.54 -11.25
CA GLY A 111 -5.01 0.30 -11.26
C GLY A 111 -6.05 0.28 -12.39
N LYS A 112 -6.72 1.42 -12.63
CA LYS A 112 -7.68 1.57 -13.73
C LYS A 112 -7.02 1.48 -15.12
N GLY A 113 -5.87 2.13 -15.30
CA GLY A 113 -5.12 2.06 -16.55
C GLY A 113 -4.57 0.65 -16.82
N LEU A 114 -4.08 -0.04 -15.80
CA LEU A 114 -3.73 -1.46 -15.90
C LEU A 114 -4.94 -2.29 -16.32
N ALA A 115 -6.09 -2.18 -15.64
CA ALA A 115 -7.30 -2.90 -16.01
C ALA A 115 -7.71 -2.69 -17.47
N ALA A 116 -7.66 -1.45 -17.95
CA ALA A 116 -7.96 -1.12 -19.34
C ALA A 116 -6.98 -1.79 -20.33
N HIS A 117 -5.68 -1.80 -20.02
CA HIS A 117 -4.68 -2.53 -20.82
C HIS A 117 -4.93 -4.03 -20.88
N LEU A 118 -5.18 -4.66 -19.72
CA LEU A 118 -5.45 -6.10 -19.63
C LEU A 118 -6.66 -6.50 -20.50
N ILE A 119 -7.70 -5.67 -20.52
CA ILE A 119 -8.91 -5.92 -21.30
C ILE A 119 -8.67 -5.64 -22.79
N TYR A 120 -8.13 -4.47 -23.11
CA TYR A 120 -8.09 -3.99 -24.50
C TYR A 120 -6.98 -4.65 -25.31
N ASP A 121 -5.78 -4.78 -24.74
CA ASP A 121 -4.60 -5.29 -25.46
C ASP A 121 -4.40 -6.79 -25.26
N LEU A 122 -4.75 -7.33 -24.09
CA LEU A 122 -4.49 -8.73 -23.72
C LEU A 122 -5.75 -9.61 -23.68
N ASN A 123 -6.93 -9.02 -23.81
CA ASN A 123 -8.23 -9.70 -23.77
C ASN A 123 -8.42 -10.60 -22.53
N TYR A 124 -7.99 -10.12 -21.37
CA TYR A 124 -8.22 -10.79 -20.09
C TYR A 124 -9.72 -10.86 -19.76
N ASP A 125 -10.11 -11.88 -18.99
CA ASP A 125 -11.43 -11.97 -18.37
C ASP A 125 -11.50 -11.21 -17.04
N THR A 126 -12.70 -11.14 -16.44
CA THR A 126 -12.93 -10.42 -15.17
C THR A 126 -12.05 -10.92 -14.02
N GLU A 127 -11.87 -12.24 -13.89
CA GLU A 127 -11.09 -12.82 -12.78
C GLU A 127 -9.62 -12.45 -12.92
N GLN A 128 -9.09 -12.56 -14.13
CA GLN A 128 -7.73 -12.16 -14.44
C GLN A 128 -7.51 -10.65 -14.20
N VAL A 129 -8.47 -9.81 -14.61
CA VAL A 129 -8.41 -8.36 -14.35
C VAL A 129 -8.39 -8.08 -12.85
N THR A 130 -9.30 -8.65 -12.08
CA THR A 130 -9.37 -8.45 -10.62
C THR A 130 -8.07 -8.89 -9.95
N ALA A 131 -7.56 -10.07 -10.28
CA ALA A 131 -6.35 -10.62 -9.68
C ALA A 131 -5.11 -9.75 -9.99
N SER A 132 -4.90 -9.37 -11.25
CA SER A 132 -3.74 -8.56 -11.64
C SER A 132 -3.79 -7.13 -11.06
N VAL A 133 -4.97 -6.51 -11.00
CA VAL A 133 -5.10 -5.19 -10.39
C VAL A 133 -4.90 -5.26 -8.88
N LEU A 134 -5.40 -6.31 -8.21
CA LEU A 134 -5.15 -6.53 -6.79
C LEU A 134 -3.65 -6.74 -6.51
N GLU A 135 -2.96 -7.54 -7.31
CA GLU A 135 -1.51 -7.75 -7.20
C GLU A 135 -0.76 -6.41 -7.28
N TRP A 136 -1.07 -5.59 -8.30
CA TRP A 136 -0.49 -4.27 -8.46
C TRP A 136 -0.77 -3.36 -7.26
N LEU A 137 -2.03 -3.26 -6.82
CA LEU A 137 -2.39 -2.39 -5.68
C LEU A 137 -1.73 -2.86 -4.38
N THR A 138 -1.62 -4.18 -4.19
CA THR A 138 -0.94 -4.78 -3.02
C THR A 138 0.53 -4.44 -3.00
N PHE A 139 1.21 -4.56 -4.14
CA PHE A 139 2.60 -4.15 -4.32
C PHE A 139 2.78 -2.63 -4.14
N ALA A 140 1.91 -1.82 -4.74
CA ALA A 140 2.06 -0.37 -4.73
C ALA A 140 1.70 0.25 -3.37
N ARG A 141 0.81 -0.38 -2.58
CA ARG A 141 0.34 0.13 -1.28
C ARG A 141 0.52 -0.89 -0.15
N PRO A 142 1.75 -1.36 0.10
CA PRO A 142 1.98 -2.49 1.00
C PRO A 142 1.53 -2.20 2.43
N ASP A 143 1.73 -0.98 2.92
CA ASP A 143 1.34 -0.59 4.28
C ASP A 143 -0.16 -0.73 4.55
N TYR A 144 -1.00 -0.43 3.56
CA TYR A 144 -2.45 -0.57 3.69
C TYR A 144 -2.85 -2.04 3.81
N TYR A 145 -2.34 -2.89 2.91
CA TYR A 145 -2.66 -4.31 2.89
C TYR A 145 -2.08 -5.04 4.10
N LEU A 146 -0.90 -4.65 4.58
CA LEU A 146 -0.35 -5.12 5.86
C LEU A 146 -1.24 -4.73 7.04
N ALA A 147 -1.70 -3.48 7.10
CA ALA A 147 -2.59 -3.03 8.16
C ALA A 147 -3.92 -3.81 8.13
N ALA A 148 -4.49 -4.00 6.93
CA ALA A 148 -5.71 -4.76 6.74
C ALA A 148 -5.55 -6.22 7.18
N GLU A 149 -4.45 -6.87 6.82
CA GLU A 149 -4.20 -8.26 7.18
C GLU A 149 -3.93 -8.44 8.68
N LEU A 150 -3.17 -7.53 9.30
CA LEU A 150 -3.01 -7.50 10.76
C LEU A 150 -4.37 -7.39 11.45
N ALA A 151 -5.23 -6.46 11.01
CA ALA A 151 -6.56 -6.28 11.56
C ALA A 151 -7.43 -7.54 11.36
N ASN A 152 -7.36 -8.18 10.19
CA ASN A 152 -8.04 -9.45 9.88
C ASN A 152 -7.60 -10.58 10.84
N ARG A 153 -6.31 -10.62 11.18
CA ARG A 153 -5.73 -11.54 12.20
C ARG A 153 -5.99 -11.09 13.64
N ARG A 154 -6.79 -10.04 13.86
CA ARG A 154 -7.10 -9.44 15.17
C ARG A 154 -5.86 -8.91 15.90
N ILE A 155 -4.85 -8.49 15.16
CA ILE A 155 -3.64 -7.83 15.64
C ILE A 155 -3.80 -6.32 15.37
N ASN A 156 -3.54 -5.48 16.38
CA ASN A 156 -3.68 -4.03 16.22
C ASN A 156 -2.55 -3.46 15.32
N PRO A 157 -2.84 -2.93 14.11
CA PRO A 157 -1.82 -2.41 13.21
C PRO A 157 -1.02 -1.22 13.79
N ALA A 158 -1.63 -0.45 14.71
CA ALA A 158 -0.98 0.70 15.33
C ALA A 158 0.26 0.32 16.15
N LEU A 159 0.37 -0.94 16.62
CA LEU A 159 1.58 -1.45 17.28
C LEU A 159 2.79 -1.48 16.34
N TYR A 160 2.55 -1.47 15.04
CA TYR A 160 3.55 -1.51 13.97
C TYR A 160 3.74 -0.17 13.27
N GLY A 161 3.11 0.90 13.75
CA GLY A 161 3.06 2.19 13.04
C GLY A 161 2.23 2.15 11.75
N LEU A 162 1.41 1.11 11.58
CA LEU A 162 0.53 0.94 10.43
C LEU A 162 -0.89 1.38 10.76
N THR A 163 -1.66 1.70 9.71
CA THR A 163 -3.06 2.11 9.83
C THR A 163 -3.85 1.65 8.62
N THR A 164 -5.09 1.23 8.85
CA THR A 164 -6.04 0.93 7.78
C THR A 164 -6.61 2.20 7.15
N GLN A 165 -6.42 3.37 7.78
CA GLN A 165 -6.84 4.64 7.20
C GLN A 165 -6.04 4.92 5.93
N GLY A 166 -6.74 4.89 4.80
CA GLY A 166 -6.17 5.23 3.50
C GLY A 166 -5.49 6.60 3.48
N SER A 167 -4.64 6.82 2.48
CA SER A 167 -3.85 8.06 2.34
C SER A 167 -4.70 9.33 2.21
N CYS A 168 -5.91 9.21 1.67
CA CYS A 168 -6.88 10.31 1.58
C CYS A 168 -7.20 10.87 2.98
N TYR A 169 -7.55 10.01 3.93
CA TYR A 169 -7.87 10.42 5.31
C TYR A 169 -6.69 10.99 6.08
N ARG A 170 -5.48 10.72 5.60
CA ARG A 170 -4.23 11.23 6.18
C ARG A 170 -3.71 12.48 5.48
N GLY A 171 -4.40 12.99 4.47
CA GLY A 171 -3.96 14.16 3.69
C GLY A 171 -2.69 13.90 2.85
N LEU A 172 -2.43 12.64 2.48
CA LEU A 172 -1.24 12.21 1.74
C LEU A 172 -1.51 12.01 0.25
N CYS A 173 -2.51 12.72 -0.29
CA CYS A 173 -2.90 12.61 -1.70
C CYS A 173 -1.74 13.01 -2.63
N ASP A 174 -1.03 14.10 -2.32
CA ASP A 174 0.10 14.61 -3.12
C ASP A 174 1.48 14.09 -2.64
N THR A 175 1.48 13.02 -1.85
CA THR A 175 2.70 12.34 -1.38
C THR A 175 3.06 11.18 -2.31
N PRO A 176 4.36 10.91 -2.58
CA PRO A 176 4.78 9.74 -3.36
C PRO A 176 4.23 8.44 -2.80
N ILE A 177 3.97 7.48 -3.70
CA ILE A 177 3.48 6.14 -3.33
C ILE A 177 4.49 5.42 -2.42
N SER A 178 5.79 5.55 -2.70
CA SER A 178 6.88 4.96 -1.88
C SER A 178 6.94 5.50 -0.43
N GLN A 179 6.26 6.60 -0.15
CA GLN A 179 6.15 7.20 1.18
C GLN A 179 4.74 7.02 1.78
N GLY A 180 3.96 6.08 1.24
CA GLY A 180 2.61 5.78 1.71
C GLY A 180 1.54 6.76 1.25
N GLY A 181 1.80 7.55 0.20
CA GLY A 181 0.84 8.48 -0.41
C GLY A 181 0.00 7.90 -1.55
N CYS A 182 -0.70 8.77 -2.29
CA CYS A 182 -1.46 8.40 -3.49
C CYS A 182 -0.73 8.70 -4.82
N GLY A 183 0.44 9.33 -4.76
CA GLY A 183 1.20 9.77 -5.93
C GLY A 183 0.59 10.96 -6.66
N GLY A 184 -0.15 11.85 -6.00
CA GLY A 184 -0.70 13.06 -6.62
C GLY A 184 -2.12 12.94 -7.14
N MET A 185 -2.84 14.07 -7.07
CA MET A 185 -4.18 14.26 -7.63
C MET A 185 -4.16 14.79 -9.06
N ASN A 186 -3.37 15.84 -9.32
CA ASN A 186 -3.18 16.40 -10.65
C ASN A 186 -1.83 16.00 -11.22
N GLU A 187 -0.79 16.03 -10.40
CA GLU A 187 0.53 15.50 -10.71
C GLU A 187 1.32 15.23 -9.43
N LEU A 188 1.67 13.98 -9.13
CA LEU A 188 3.03 13.67 -8.66
C LEU A 188 3.42 12.21 -8.92
N ILE A 189 3.92 11.95 -10.13
CA ILE A 189 4.41 10.64 -10.54
C ILE A 189 5.95 10.62 -10.49
N GLU A 190 6.53 9.90 -9.52
CA GLU A 190 7.92 9.35 -9.56
C GLU A 190 7.94 8.08 -8.71
N PRO A 191 9.04 7.31 -8.73
CA PRO A 191 9.57 6.85 -7.46
C PRO A 191 10.96 7.44 -7.20
N ALA A 192 11.13 8.14 -6.09
CA ALA A 192 12.44 8.24 -5.46
C ALA A 192 12.74 6.88 -4.81
N ILE A 193 13.46 6.01 -5.53
CA ILE A 193 14.20 4.90 -4.90
C ILE A 193 15.48 5.52 -4.37
N GLU A 194 15.58 5.71 -3.06
CA GLU A 194 16.79 5.35 -2.31
C GLU A 194 16.41 5.10 -0.85
N MET A 195 16.23 3.83 -0.50
CA MET A 195 16.95 3.26 0.65
C MET A 195 17.37 1.83 0.30
N SER A 196 18.39 1.73 -0.55
CA SER A 196 19.40 0.70 -0.34
C SER A 196 20.12 1.04 0.97
N ASN A 197 19.69 0.40 2.05
CA ASN A 197 20.45 0.17 3.29
C ASN A 197 19.51 -0.77 4.08
N THR A 198 19.70 -2.08 4.09
CA THR A 198 20.85 -2.79 4.65
C THR A 198 20.76 -4.26 4.25
#